data_AF-A0A7C0W6M9-F1
#
_entry.id   AF-A0A7C0W6M9-F1
#
_cell.length_a   1.000
_cell.length_b   1.000
_cell.length_c   1.000
_cell.angle_alpha   90.00
_cell.angle_beta   90.00
_cell.angle_gamma   90.00
#
_symmetry.space_group_name_H-M   'P 1'
#
loop_
_entity.id
_entity.type
_entity.pdbx_description
1 polymer ?
#
loop_
_entity_poly.entity_id
_entity_poly.type
_entity_poly.pdbx_seq_one_letter_code
_entity_poly.pdbx_strand_id
1 'polypeptide(L)'
;MVNLYNIRLLSPEIILVMVALMLLLLDLMVRRKEIIAYAGLAGVFISAYVNFRLVALGWSDTSLVGMFMFDGYANFFKLIFYI
;
A
#
# COMPACT_ATOMS: atom_id res chain seq x y z
N MET A 1 3.25 21.36 -6.23
CA MET A 1 3.62 20.68 -7.49
C MET A 1 3.75 19.18 -7.19
N VAL A 2 3.27 18.31 -8.08
CA VAL A 2 3.45 16.86 -7.92
C VAL A 2 4.92 16.53 -8.20
N ASN A 3 5.62 15.98 -7.22
CA ASN A 3 7.02 15.58 -7.31
C ASN A 3 7.15 14.09 -6.93
N LEU A 4 8.13 13.39 -7.50
CA LEU A 4 8.50 12.01 -7.15
C LEU A 4 8.65 11.81 -5.63
N TYR A 5 9.19 12.82 -4.95
CA TYR A 5 9.32 12.81 -3.49
C TYR A 5 7.97 12.66 -2.77
N ASN A 6 6.94 13.37 -3.23
CA ASN A 6 5.61 13.37 -2.61
C ASN A 6 4.78 12.15 -3.03
N ILE A 7 5.04 11.60 -4.23
CA ILE A 7 4.40 10.36 -4.69
C ILE A 7 4.86 9.16 -3.86
N ARG A 8 6.09 9.17 -3.34
CA ARG A 8 6.61 8.08 -2.50
C ARG A 8 5.77 7.83 -1.26
N LEU A 9 5.12 8.85 -0.71
CA LEU A 9 4.22 8.72 0.46
C LEU A 9 2.96 7.90 0.15
N LEU A 10 2.61 7.78 -1.13
CA LEU A 10 1.49 6.96 -1.64
C LEU A 10 1.95 5.56 -2.06
N SER A 11 3.23 5.21 -1.86
CA SER A 11 3.76 3.90 -2.27
C SER A 11 3.02 2.70 -1.68
N PRO A 12 2.59 2.66 -0.41
CA PRO A 12 1.84 1.49 0.09
C PRO A 12 0.50 1.35 -0.66
N GLU A 13 -0.22 2.44 -0.90
CA GLU A 13 -1.49 2.41 -1.63
C GLU A 13 -1.29 1.98 -3.09
N ILE A 14 -0.25 2.49 -3.75
CA ILE A 14 0.09 2.09 -5.12
C ILE A 14 0.40 0.59 -5.18
N ILE A 15 1.14 0.07 -4.21
CA ILE A 15 1.45 -1.37 -4.13
C ILE A 15 0.17 -2.19 -3.96
N LEU A 16 -0.74 -1.80 -3.05
CA LEU A 16 -2.02 -2.50 -2.87
C LEU A 16 -2.86 -2.53 -4.14
N VAL A 17 -2.97 -1.40 -4.84
CA VAL A 17 -3.73 -1.34 -6.10
C VAL A 17 -3.09 -2.23 -7.16
N MET A 18 -1.76 -2.21 -7.28
CA MET A 18 -1.05 -3.07 -8.23
C MET A 18 -1.21 -4.56 -7.89
N VAL A 19 -1.15 -4.93 -6.61
CA VAL A 19 -1.43 -6.30 -6.15
C VAL A 19 -2.86 -6.69 -6.51
N ALA A 20 -3.85 -5.84 -6.24
CA ALA A 20 -5.24 -6.14 -6.57
C ALA A 20 -5.45 -6.36 -8.08
N LEU A 21 -4.83 -5.52 -8.92
CA LEU A 21 -4.85 -5.69 -10.37
C LEU A 21 -4.16 -7.01 -10.80
N MET A 22 -3.02 -7.33 -10.20
CA MET A 22 -2.33 -8.60 -10.47
C MET A 22 -3.18 -9.81 -10.05
N LEU A 23 -3.85 -9.76 -8.90
CA LEU A 23 -4.74 -10.83 -8.45
C LEU A 23 -5.94 -11.00 -9.38
N LEU A 24 -6.51 -9.90 -9.88
CA LEU A 24 -7.61 -9.94 -10.84
C LEU A 24 -7.18 -10.66 -12.14
N LEU A 25 -5.98 -10.35 -12.65
CA LEU A 25 -5.41 -11.04 -13.80
C LEU A 25 -5.09 -12.50 -13.49
N LEU A 26 -4.57 -12.79 -12.30
CA LEU A 26 -4.19 -14.13 -11.87
C LEU A 26 -5.43 -15.02 -11.66
N ASP A 27 -6.54 -14.46 -11.20
CA ASP A 27 -7.82 -15.16 -11.08
C ASP A 27 -8.37 -15.63 -12.43
N LEU A 28 -8.09 -14.89 -13.51
CA LEU A 28 -8.46 -15.29 -14.86
C LEU A 28 -7.66 -16.52 -15.35
N MET A 29 -6.41 -16.65 -14.91
CA MET A 29 -5.50 -17.74 -15.35
C MET A 29 -5.53 -18.96 -14.43
N VAL A 30 -5.71 -18.76 -13.12
CA VAL A 30 -5.55 -19.81 -12.09
C VAL A 30 -6.89 -20.15 -11.46
N ARG A 31 -7.34 -21.40 -11.60
CA ARG A 31 -8.61 -21.87 -11.02
C ARG A 31 -8.54 -22.12 -9.50
N ARG A 32 -7.35 -22.30 -8.94
CA ARG A 32 -7.14 -22.60 -7.51
C ARG A 32 -7.22 -21.31 -6.69
N LYS A 33 -8.37 -21.09 -6.04
CA LYS A 33 -8.63 -19.91 -5.19
C LYS A 33 -7.67 -19.77 -4.00
N GLU A 34 -7.11 -20.88 -3.50
CA GLU A 34 -6.12 -20.88 -2.41
C GLU A 34 -4.86 -20.09 -2.76
N ILE A 35 -4.32 -20.27 -3.97
CA ILE A 35 -3.09 -19.59 -4.42
C ILE A 35 -3.32 -18.08 -4.48
N ILE A 36 -4.51 -17.67 -4.90
CA ILE A 36 -4.93 -16.27 -5.00
C ILE A 36 -5.02 -15.65 -3.60
N ALA A 37 -5.60 -16.38 -2.64
CA ALA A 37 -5.67 -15.92 -1.26
C ALA A 37 -4.28 -15.72 -0.66
N TYR A 38 -3.36 -16.68 -0.83
CA TYR A 38 -1.98 -16.53 -0.35
C TYR A 38 -1.23 -15.39 -1.05
N ALA A 39 -1.40 -15.22 -2.36
CA ALA A 39 -0.80 -14.12 -3.10
C ALA A 39 -1.31 -12.75 -2.64
N GLY A 40 -2.61 -12.64 -2.34
CA GLY A 40 -3.19 -11.41 -1.82
C GLY A 40 -2.70 -11.08 -0.42
N LEU A 41 -2.64 -12.09 0.45
CA LEU A 41 -2.08 -11.94 1.79
C LEU A 41 -0.63 -11.45 1.74
N ALA A 42 0.21 -12.07 0.88
CA ALA A 42 1.59 -11.63 0.68
C ALA A 42 1.68 -10.18 0.20
N GLY A 43 0.82 -9.76 -0.74
CA GLY A 43 0.79 -8.38 -1.22
C GLY A 43 0.39 -7.35 -0.15
N VAL A 44 -0.55 -7.71 0.74
CA VAL A 44 -0.91 -6.87 1.89
C VAL A 44 0.27 -6.72 2.84
N PHE A 45 0.99 -7.80 3.16
CA PHE A 45 2.18 -7.75 4.01
C PHE A 45 3.31 -6.89 3.39
N ILE A 46 3.52 -6.98 2.07
CA ILE A 46 4.50 -6.14 1.37
C ILE A 46 4.13 -4.65 1.51
N SER A 47 2.85 -4.31 1.31
CA SER A 47 2.39 -2.93 1.47
C SER A 47 2.57 -2.42 2.90
N ALA A 48 2.19 -3.24 3.90
CA ALA A 48 2.36 -2.91 5.30
C ALA A 48 3.84 -2.69 5.66
N TYR A 49 4.74 -3.52 5.14
CA TYR A 49 6.17 -3.38 5.33
C TYR A 49 6.72 -2.07 4.74
N VAL A 50 6.27 -1.70 3.53
CA VAL A 50 6.68 -0.43 2.90
C VAL A 50 6.18 0.76 3.70
N ASN A 51 4.92 0.72 4.19
CA ASN A 51 4.39 1.76 5.08
C ASN A 51 5.23 1.88 6.36
N PHE A 52 5.54 0.76 7.01
CA PHE A 52 6.37 0.73 8.22
C PHE A 52 7.76 1.32 7.97
N ARG A 53 8.38 1.04 6.82
CA ARG A 53 9.67 1.62 6.43
C ARG A 53 9.60 3.14 6.25
N LEU A 54 8.52 3.67 5.69
CA LEU A 54 8.33 5.13 5.56
C LEU A 54 8.17 5.81 6.93
N VAL A 55 7.37 5.22 7.81
CA VAL A 55 7.19 5.70 9.19
C VAL A 55 8.51 5.63 9.97
N ALA A 56 9.24 4.52 9.89
CA ALA A 56 10.51 4.33 10.58
C ALA A 56 11.60 5.32 10.13
N LEU A 57 11.53 5.81 8.88
CA LEU A 57 12.41 6.85 8.37
C LEU A 57 11.97 8.27 8.77
N GLY A 58 10.89 8.42 9.55
CA GLY A 58 10.41 9.70 10.05
C GLY A 58 9.74 10.60 9.01
N TRP A 59 9.20 10.02 7.93
CA TRP A 59 8.58 10.81 6.87
C TRP A 59 7.22 11.33 7.36
N SER A 60 7.01 12.63 7.24
CA SER A 60 5.75 13.30 7.59
C SER A 60 5.57 14.49 6.67
N ASP A 61 4.68 14.39 5.70
CA ASP A 61 4.41 15.45 4.72
C ASP A 61 3.04 15.27 4.05
N THR A 62 2.63 16.26 3.28
CA THR A 62 1.42 16.26 2.47
C THR A 62 1.71 15.93 1.01
N SER A 63 0.78 15.24 0.36
CA SER A 63 0.84 14.91 -1.07
C SER A 63 -0.46 15.32 -1.77
N LEU A 64 -0.47 15.22 -3.11
CA LEU A 64 -1.63 15.54 -3.96
C LEU A 64 -2.24 16.93 -3.68
N VAL A 65 -1.40 17.96 -3.55
CA VAL A 65 -1.86 19.34 -3.30
C VAL A 65 -2.70 19.43 -2.01
N GLY A 66 -2.28 18.71 -0.96
CA GLY A 66 -2.92 18.73 0.36
C GLY A 66 -4.10 17.77 0.51
N MET A 67 -4.46 16.99 -0.51
CA MET A 67 -5.52 15.97 -0.42
C MET A 67 -5.11 14.76 0.42
N PHE A 68 -3.81 14.52 0.56
CA PHE A 68 -3.28 13.39 1.32
C PHE A 68 -2.30 13.87 2.37
N MET A 69 -2.49 13.44 3.61
CA MET A 69 -1.60 13.72 4.72
C MET A 69 -1.00 12.41 5.22
N PHE A 70 0.33 12.33 5.23
CA PHE A 70 1.07 11.21 5.79
C PHE A 70 1.61 11.63 7.16
N ASP A 71 0.91 11.26 8.22
CA ASP A 71 1.27 11.58 9.60
C ASP A 71 1.10 10.37 10.52
N GLY A 72 1.43 10.52 11.81
CA GLY A 72 1.30 9.43 12.79
C GLY A 72 -0.15 8.96 12.96
N TYR A 73 -1.12 9.87 12.84
CA TYR A 73 -2.54 9.56 12.98
C TYR A 73 -3.04 8.68 11.82
N ALA A 74 -2.83 9.10 10.57
CA ALA A 74 -3.22 8.34 9.39
C ALA A 74 -2.53 6.97 9.36
N ASN A 75 -1.26 6.90 9.77
CA ASN A 75 -0.51 5.64 9.81
C ASN A 75 -1.02 4.67 10.87
N PHE A 76 -1.49 5.17 12.02
CA PHE A 76 -2.14 4.32 13.04
C PHE A 76 -3.41 3.65 12.48
N PHE A 77 -4.25 4.41 11.79
CA PHE A 77 -5.45 3.83 11.15
C PHE A 77 -5.11 2.83 10.06
N LYS A 78 -4.11 3.12 9.20
CA LYS A 78 -3.64 2.16 8.19
C LYS A 78 -3.19 0.84 8.81
N LEU A 79 -2.51 0.89 9.95
CA LEU A 79 -2.06 -0.31 10.66
C LEU A 79 -3.24 -1.16 11.14
N ILE A 80 -4.31 -0.54 11.65
CA ILE A 80 -5.54 -1.26 12.03
C ILE A 80 -6.15 -1.95 10.82
N PHE A 81 -6.23 -1.29 9.66
CA PHE A 81 -6.81 -1.90 8.46
C PHE A 81 -5.95 -3.01 7.82
N TYR A 82 -4.67 -3.10 8.18
CA TYR A 82 -3.81 -4.20 7.75
C TYR A 82 -4.01 -5.49 8.56
N ILE A 83 -4.65 -5.41 9.73
CA ILE A 83 -4.88 -6.53 10.67
C ILE A 83 -6.35 -6.94 10.61
#